data_AF-A0A526YN41-F1
#
_entry.id   AF-A0A526YN41-F1
#
_cell.length_a   1.000
_cell.length_b   1.000
_cell.length_c   1.000
_cell.angle_alpha   90.00
_cell.angle_beta   90.00
_cell.angle_gamma   90.00
#
_symmetry.space_group_name_H-M   'P 1'
#
loop_
_entity.id
_entity.type
_entity.pdbx_description
1 polymer ?
#
loop_
_entity_poly.entity_id
_entity_poly.type
_entity_poly.pdbx_seq_one_letter_code
_entity_poly.pdbx_strand_id
1 'polypeptide(L)' 'WLKSRGEEYEHALQYPDVIRVAINQEHVEHREKISGAREIALFPPMTGG' A
#
# COMPACT_ATOMS: atom_id res chain seq x y z
N TRP A 1 2.17 -4.40 -11.53
CA TRP A 1 3.64 -4.40 -11.50
C TRP A 1 4.18 -4.87 -10.15
N LEU A 2 3.93 -4.20 -9.01
CA LEU A 2 4.45 -4.69 -7.71
C LEU A 2 4.03 -6.15 -7.40
N LYS A 3 2.76 -6.50 -7.60
CA LYS A 3 2.25 -7.88 -7.48
C LYS A 3 3.06 -8.93 -8.24
N SER A 4 3.62 -8.57 -9.40
CA SER A 4 4.35 -9.51 -10.26
C SER A 4 5.84 -9.61 -9.90
N ARG A 5 6.28 -9.06 -8.76
CA ARG A 5 7.68 -9.07 -8.32
C ARG A 5 8.05 -10.29 -7.47
N GLY A 6 7.07 -11.11 -7.07
CA GLY A 6 7.27 -12.34 -6.30
C GLY A 6 6.04 -12.70 -5.47
N GLU A 7 6.01 -13.93 -4.94
CA GLU A 7 4.89 -14.48 -4.16
C GLU A 7 4.53 -13.62 -2.94
N GLU A 8 5.53 -13.14 -2.21
CA GLU A 8 5.32 -12.24 -1.06
C GLU A 8 4.62 -10.93 -1.46
N TYR A 9 4.98 -10.36 -2.61
CA TYR A 9 4.31 -9.15 -3.12
C TYR A 9 2.90 -9.45 -3.63
N GLU A 10 2.68 -10.62 -4.21
CA GLU A 10 1.36 -11.06 -4.66
C GLU A 10 0.42 -11.20 -3.45
N HIS A 11 0.86 -11.90 -2.40
CA HIS A 11 0.11 -12.11 -1.18
C HIS A 11 -0.16 -10.78 -0.44
N ALA A 12 0.87 -9.96 -0.23
CA ALA A 12 0.73 -8.65 0.43
C ALA A 12 -0.22 -7.69 -0.31
N LEU A 13 -0.34 -7.82 -1.63
CA LEU A 13 -1.17 -6.93 -2.44
C LEU A 13 -2.49 -7.58 -2.89
N GLN A 14 -2.80 -8.80 -2.42
CA GLN A 14 -3.94 -9.60 -2.88
C GLN A 14 -5.26 -8.81 -2.86
N TYR A 15 -5.49 -8.01 -1.82
CA TYR A 15 -6.69 -7.21 -1.61
C TYR A 15 -6.38 -5.70 -1.69
N PRO A 16 -6.27 -5.11 -2.90
CA PRO A 16 -5.78 -3.75 -3.07
C PRO A 16 -6.66 -2.68 -2.40
N ASP A 17 -7.97 -2.88 -2.39
CA ASP A 17 -8.94 -1.89 -1.90
C ASP A 17 -8.90 -1.71 -0.37
N VAL A 18 -8.27 -2.64 0.36
CA VAL A 18 -8.15 -2.58 1.83
C VAL A 18 -6.74 -2.26 2.31
N ILE A 19 -5.79 -2.07 1.39
CA ILE A 19 -4.42 -1.65 1.74
C ILE A 19 -4.47 -0.23 2.25
N ARG A 20 -4.02 0.02 3.47
CA ARG A 20 -3.89 1.39 3.96
C ARG A 20 -2.65 2.03 3.37
N VAL A 21 -2.74 3.33 3.08
CA VAL A 21 -1.65 4.10 2.46
C VAL A 21 -1.28 5.24 3.39
N ALA A 22 0.01 5.54 3.48
CA ALA A 22 0.50 6.78 4.06
C ALA A 22 1.32 7.58 3.04
N ILE A 23 1.16 8.91 3.07
CA ILE A 23 2.01 9.86 2.36
C ILE A 23 2.75 10.66 3.42
N ASN A 24 4.08 10.73 3.32
CA ASN A 24 4.93 11.47 4.27
C ASN A 24 4.59 11.15 5.75
N GLN A 25 4.48 9.85 6.08
CA GLN A 25 4.17 9.32 7.42
C GLN A 25 2.74 9.59 7.95
N GLU A 26 1.84 10.14 7.14
CA GLU A 26 0.43 10.34 7.50
C GLU A 26 -0.50 9.44 6.68
N HIS A 27 -1.47 8.79 7.33
CA HIS A 27 -2.47 7.96 6.64
C HIS A 27 -3.40 8.82 5.79
N VAL A 28 -3.68 8.37 4.57
CA VAL A 28 -4.51 9.08 3.59
C VAL A 28 -5.52 8.17 2.92
N GLU A 29 -6.55 8.78 2.35
CA GLU A 29 -7.51 8.09 1.46
C GLU A 29 -6.85 7.74 0.12
N HIS A 30 -7.34 6.70 -0.55
CA HIS A 30 -6.78 6.21 -1.82
C HIS A 30 -6.84 7.22 -2.98
N ARG A 31 -7.65 8.28 -2.85
CA ARG A 31 -7.80 9.35 -3.85
C ARG A 31 -6.94 10.58 -3.57
N GLU A 32 -6.15 10.57 -2.49
CA GLU A 32 -5.28 11.69 -2.14
C GLU A 32 -4.25 11.95 -3.25
N LYS A 33 -3.94 13.23 -3.49
CA LYS A 33 -3.00 13.60 -4.54
C LYS A 33 -1.58 13.32 -4.08
N ILE A 34 -0.78 12.70 -4.95
CA ILE A 34 0.63 12.39 -4.67
C ILE A 34 1.60 13.56 -5.00
N SER A 35 1.09 14.72 -5.40
CA SER A 35 1.92 15.86 -5.79
C SER A 35 2.75 16.36 -4.60
N GLY A 36 4.07 16.29 -4.72
CA GLY A 36 4.99 16.67 -3.64
C GLY A 36 5.22 15.58 -2.57
N ALA A 37 4.68 14.38 -2.77
CA ALA A 37 4.99 13.23 -1.92
C ALA A 37 6.48 12.90 -2.02
N ARG A 38 7.15 12.76 -0.87
CA ARG A 38 8.54 12.30 -0.76
C ARG A 38 8.63 10.83 -0.39
N GLU A 39 7.59 10.33 0.28
CA GLU A 39 7.45 8.95 0.72
C GLU A 39 6.00 8.50 0.53
N ILE A 40 5.83 7.26 0.07
CA ILE A 40 4.55 6.55 0.03
C ILE A 40 4.78 5.17 0.65
N ALA A 41 4.03 4.86 1.70
CA ALA A 41 4.07 3.57 2.37
C ALA A 41 2.75 2.81 2.16
N LEU A 42 2.84 1.51 1.90
CA LEU A 42 1.71 0.61 1.76
C LEU A 42 1.66 -0.31 2.97
N PHE A 43 0.48 -0.42 3.59
CA PHE A 43 0.21 -1.27 4.73
C PHE A 43 -0.88 -2.26 4.36
N PRO A 44 -0.49 -3.44 3.83
CA PRO A 44 -1.41 -4.56 3.65
C PRO A 44 -2.20 -4.88 4.93
N PRO A 45 -3.41 -5.44 4.81
CA PRO A 45 -4.11 -5.96 5.99
C PRO A 45 -3.23 -7.01 6.66
N MET A 46 -3.12 -6.94 7.99
CA MET A 46 -2.43 -7.97 8.77
C MET A 46 -3.18 -9.28 8.59
N THR A 47 -2.62 -10.22 7.83
CA THR A 47 -3.13 -11.59 7.72
C THR A 47 -2.72 -12.32 8.99
N GLY A 48 -3.54 -12.23 10.03
CA GLY A 48 -3.24 -12.82 11.34
C GLY A 48 -2.91 -14.32 11.25
N GLY A 49 -1.81 -14.70 11.90
CA GLY A 49 -1.18 -16.01 11.97
C GLY A 49 0.28 -15.86 12.38
#